data_AF-A6NYC7-F1
#
_entry.id   AF-A6NYC7-F1
#
_cell.length_a   1.000
_cell.length_b   1.000
_cell.length_c   1.000
_cell.angle_alpha   90.00
_cell.angle_beta   90.00
_cell.angle_gamma   90.00
#
_symmetry.space_group_name_H-M   'P 1'
#
loop_
_entity.id
_entity.type
_entity.pdbx_description
1 polymer ?
#
loop_
_entity_poly.entity_id
_entity_poly.type
_entity_poly.pdbx_seq_one_letter_code
_entity_poly.pdbx_strand_id
1 'polypeptide(L)'
;MSVEEGHARLRKAILDGEIPITMPVGFALNSPRNTSFISAIDRNHCCQESMIAVASNVSNIILVGDVGEVVDIEEQAGEITTGNAVWRSLGRHDCRPINPDQHMFTATDPMSIKFIVRKAAGYHSMAENAAFIGNDTYFPLNTVHALVDYIRVLPLRGDKIEVRYYNGMTPEMFRNIWDSAQ
;
A
#
# COMPACT_ATOMS: atom_id res chain seq x y z
N MET A 1 -10.36 -31.32 -4.22
CA MET A 1 -9.39 -30.77 -3.26
C MET A 1 -9.97 -31.00 -1.88
N SER A 2 -9.22 -31.68 -1.01
CA SER A 2 -9.66 -31.91 0.38
C SER A 2 -9.64 -30.59 1.16
N VAL A 3 -10.31 -30.55 2.32
CA VAL A 3 -10.30 -29.36 3.20
C VAL A 3 -8.87 -29.10 3.73
N GLU A 4 -8.12 -30.16 4.00
CA GLU A 4 -6.72 -30.08 4.43
C GLU A 4 -5.81 -29.49 3.35
N GLU A 5 -5.95 -29.95 2.10
CA GLU A 5 -5.23 -29.40 0.95
C GLU A 5 -5.59 -27.93 0.71
N GLY A 6 -6.88 -27.60 0.80
CA GLY A 6 -7.36 -26.22 0.66
C GLY A 6 -6.83 -25.32 1.77
N HIS A 7 -6.78 -25.81 3.00
CA HIS A 7 -6.23 -25.08 4.15
C HIS A 7 -4.75 -24.77 3.97
N ALA A 8 -3.97 -25.79 3.62
CA ALA A 8 -2.54 -25.66 3.39
C ALA A 8 -2.25 -24.70 2.23
N ARG A 9 -3.00 -24.81 1.13
CA ARG A 9 -2.88 -23.92 -0.03
C ARG A 9 -3.20 -22.47 0.32
N LEU A 10 -4.31 -22.23 1.03
CA LEU A 10 -4.70 -20.88 1.42
C LEU A 10 -3.67 -20.25 2.37
N ARG A 11 -3.23 -21.03 3.36
CA ARG A 11 -2.21 -20.60 4.32
C ARG A 11 -0.90 -20.24 3.62
N LYS A 12 -0.46 -21.09 2.68
CA LYS A 12 0.72 -20.83 1.86
C LYS A 12 0.55 -19.55 1.03
N ALA A 13 -0.57 -19.41 0.32
CA ALA A 13 -0.80 -18.26 -0.54
C ALA A 13 -0.75 -16.92 0.21
N ILE A 14 -1.25 -16.88 1.46
CA ILE A 14 -1.22 -15.67 2.29
C ILE A 14 0.18 -15.42 2.88
N LEU A 15 0.84 -16.45 3.40
CA LEU A 15 2.14 -16.29 4.09
C LEU A 15 3.31 -16.06 3.12
N ASP A 16 3.30 -16.76 1.98
CA ASP A 16 4.35 -16.67 0.98
C ASP A 16 4.12 -15.49 0.01
N GLY A 17 3.03 -14.73 0.21
CA GLY A 17 2.69 -13.57 -0.61
C GLY A 17 2.39 -13.91 -2.07
N GLU A 18 1.78 -15.07 -2.33
CA GLU A 18 1.49 -15.53 -3.70
C GLU A 18 0.28 -14.80 -4.34
N ILE A 19 -0.50 -14.08 -3.53
CA ILE A 19 -1.70 -13.36 -3.98
C ILE A 19 -1.29 -11.97 -4.46
N PRO A 20 -1.47 -11.63 -5.76
CA PRO A 20 -1.12 -10.31 -6.25
C PRO A 20 -2.02 -9.22 -5.67
N ILE A 21 -1.41 -8.23 -5.04
CA ILE A 21 -2.08 -7.08 -4.42
C ILE A 21 -1.47 -5.78 -4.93
N THR A 22 -2.21 -4.68 -4.85
CA THR A 22 -1.74 -3.36 -5.30
C THR A 22 -1.16 -2.57 -4.14
N MET A 23 0.12 -2.20 -4.24
CA MET A 23 0.83 -1.43 -3.21
C MET A 23 1.64 -0.28 -3.84
N PRO A 24 1.94 0.79 -3.09
CA PRO A 24 2.92 1.79 -3.50
C PRO A 24 4.31 1.18 -3.65
N VAL A 25 4.92 1.36 -4.82
CA VAL A 25 6.32 0.97 -5.10
C VAL A 25 7.26 2.17 -5.17
N GLY A 26 6.70 3.38 -5.24
CA GLY A 26 7.44 4.62 -5.10
C GLY A 26 6.51 5.79 -4.73
N PHE A 27 7.08 6.86 -4.21
CA PHE A 27 6.32 8.05 -3.83
C PHE A 27 7.06 9.36 -4.07
N ALA A 28 6.30 10.45 -4.21
CA ALA A 28 6.80 11.80 -4.34
C ALA A 28 5.96 12.75 -3.48
N LEU A 29 6.62 13.56 -2.65
CA LEU A 29 5.97 14.59 -1.85
C LEU A 29 5.93 15.90 -2.64
N ASN A 30 4.75 16.49 -2.81
CA ASN A 30 4.59 17.79 -3.47
C ASN A 30 4.16 18.84 -2.44
N SER A 31 4.85 19.98 -2.43
CA SER A 31 4.44 21.13 -1.62
C SER A 31 4.53 22.42 -2.45
N PRO A 32 3.69 23.44 -2.18
CA PRO A 32 3.68 24.70 -2.93
C PRO A 32 5.02 25.46 -2.88
N ARG A 33 5.85 25.20 -1.87
CA ARG A 33 7.18 25.84 -1.70
C ARG A 33 8.32 25.09 -2.41
N ASN A 34 8.08 23.87 -2.88
CA ASN A 34 9.06 23.08 -3.62
C ASN A 34 8.84 23.25 -5.12
N THR A 35 9.15 24.44 -5.66
CA THR A 35 9.05 24.76 -7.10
C THR A 35 10.31 24.40 -7.91
N SER A 36 11.33 23.81 -7.28
CA SER A 36 12.63 23.54 -7.90
C SER A 36 13.16 22.18 -7.47
N PHE A 37 13.46 21.31 -8.45
CA PHE A 37 14.16 20.01 -8.37
C PHE A 37 14.91 19.79 -7.05
N ILE A 38 14.19 19.31 -6.05
CA ILE A 38 14.73 18.87 -4.79
C ILE A 38 15.08 17.41 -5.00
N SER A 39 16.34 17.03 -4.80
CA SER A 39 16.75 15.63 -4.94
C SER A 39 15.86 14.76 -4.05
N ALA A 40 15.60 13.50 -4.44
CA ALA A 40 14.77 12.57 -3.66
C ALA A 40 15.33 12.25 -2.26
N ILE A 41 16.21 13.06 -1.68
CA ILE A 41 16.85 12.90 -0.38
C ILE A 41 16.78 14.19 0.45
N ASP A 42 16.54 15.34 -0.19
CA ASP A 42 16.46 16.62 0.50
C ASP A 42 15.20 16.70 1.37
N ARG A 43 15.33 17.38 2.51
CA ARG A 43 14.23 17.54 3.48
C ARG A 43 13.11 18.36 2.85
N ASN A 44 11.90 17.82 2.84
CA ASN A 44 10.72 18.62 2.55
C ASN A 44 10.41 19.49 3.78
N HIS A 45 10.59 20.81 3.66
CA HIS A 45 10.37 21.75 4.76
C HIS A 45 8.93 21.78 5.28
N CYS A 46 7.98 21.23 4.52
CA CYS A 46 6.57 21.15 4.88
C CYS A 46 6.20 19.82 5.57
N CYS A 47 7.15 18.89 5.75
CA CYS A 47 6.93 17.58 6.37
C CYS A 47 7.79 17.46 7.64
N GLN A 48 7.20 17.01 8.75
CA GLN A 48 7.94 16.83 10.00
C GLN A 48 8.85 15.59 9.96
N GLU A 49 8.40 14.54 9.30
CA GLU A 49 9.12 13.29 9.15
C GLU A 49 10.22 13.39 8.08
N SER A 50 11.33 12.68 8.32
CA SER A 50 12.34 12.47 7.27
C SER A 50 11.78 11.62 6.13
N MET A 51 12.33 11.75 4.92
CA MET A 51 11.86 10.97 3.77
C MET A 51 11.92 9.45 4.00
N ILE A 52 12.92 8.96 4.74
CA ILE A 52 13.04 7.53 5.10
C ILE A 52 11.92 7.11 6.06
N ALA A 53 11.54 7.97 7.00
CA ALA A 53 10.43 7.69 7.91
C ALA A 53 9.11 7.64 7.14
N VAL A 54 8.87 8.59 6.22
CA VAL A 54 7.71 8.54 5.32
C VAL A 54 7.71 7.26 4.48
N ALA A 55 8.86 6.90 3.90
CA ALA A 55 9.02 5.67 3.11
C ALA A 55 8.62 4.42 3.92
N SER A 56 9.07 4.32 5.17
CA SER A 56 8.69 3.23 6.08
C SER A 56 7.21 3.24 6.44
N ASN A 57 6.61 4.42 6.58
CA ASN A 57 5.20 4.56 6.92
C ASN A 57 4.28 4.20 5.75
N VAL A 58 4.70 4.38 4.50
CA VAL A 58 3.84 4.16 3.32
C VAL A 58 4.11 2.83 2.59
N SER A 59 5.20 2.12 2.91
CA SER A 59 5.62 0.91 2.17
C SER A 59 4.67 -0.29 2.28
N ASN A 60 3.84 -0.33 3.33
CA ASN A 60 2.92 -1.44 3.59
C ASN A 60 1.44 -1.09 3.34
N ILE A 61 1.18 0.05 2.70
CA ILE A 61 -0.18 0.42 2.30
C ILE A 61 -0.64 -0.54 1.20
N ILE A 62 -1.82 -1.14 1.38
CA ILE A 62 -2.48 -1.95 0.36
C ILE A 62 -3.71 -1.20 -0.11
N LEU A 63 -3.82 -1.00 -1.43
CA LEU A 63 -4.91 -0.28 -2.06
C LEU A 63 -5.92 -1.23 -2.70
N VAL A 64 -7.20 -0.87 -2.58
CA VAL A 64 -8.33 -1.56 -3.21
C VAL A 64 -9.21 -0.56 -3.96
N GLY A 65 -9.99 -1.04 -4.92
CA GLY A 65 -10.86 -0.22 -5.78
C GLY A 65 -10.33 -0.07 -7.20
N ASP A 66 -10.74 0.98 -7.89
CA ASP A 66 -10.29 1.31 -9.25
C ASP A 66 -8.93 2.04 -9.19
N VAL A 67 -7.86 1.24 -9.20
CA VAL A 67 -6.50 1.70 -9.00
C VAL A 67 -5.75 1.72 -10.34
N GLY A 68 -5.43 2.93 -10.81
CA GLY A 68 -4.52 3.13 -11.95
C GLY A 68 -3.06 3.00 -11.55
N GLU A 69 -2.14 3.34 -12.45
CA GLU A 69 -0.69 3.30 -12.18
C GLU A 69 -0.22 4.36 -11.18
N VAL A 70 -0.94 5.48 -11.11
CA VAL A 70 -0.67 6.59 -10.20
C VAL A 70 -1.87 6.79 -9.29
N VAL A 71 -1.57 6.93 -8.00
CA VAL A 71 -2.53 7.28 -6.96
C VAL A 71 -2.01 8.48 -6.22
N ASP A 72 -2.83 9.48 -5.98
CA ASP A 72 -2.45 10.67 -5.23
C ASP A 72 -3.42 10.95 -4.09
N ILE A 73 -2.97 11.74 -3.13
CA ILE A 73 -3.87 12.33 -2.13
C ILE A 73 -3.97 13.82 -2.37
N GLU A 74 -5.13 14.39 -2.06
CA GLU A 74 -5.31 15.84 -2.10
C GLU A 74 -4.44 16.57 -1.07
N GLU A 75 -4.20 17.86 -1.30
CA GLU A 75 -3.36 18.66 -0.40
C GLU A 75 -4.01 18.82 0.97
N GLN A 76 -3.26 18.47 2.02
CA GLN A 76 -3.73 18.54 3.39
C GLN A 76 -2.59 18.96 4.33
N ALA A 77 -2.96 19.59 5.45
CA ALA A 77 -2.06 19.97 6.53
C ALA A 77 -2.45 19.22 7.83
N GLY A 78 -1.51 19.08 8.76
CA GLY A 78 -1.68 18.34 10.01
C GLY A 78 -1.25 16.87 9.90
N GLU A 79 -1.71 16.05 10.85
CA GLU A 79 -1.46 14.61 10.84
C GLU A 79 -2.25 13.93 9.73
N ILE A 80 -1.56 13.26 8.81
CA ILE A 80 -2.15 12.59 7.66
C ILE A 80 -2.04 11.08 7.85
N THR A 81 -3.20 10.43 7.89
CA THR A 81 -3.36 8.99 7.96
C THR A 81 -4.03 8.48 6.69
N THR A 82 -3.94 7.18 6.45
CA THR A 82 -4.65 6.50 5.37
C THR A 82 -6.16 6.75 5.35
N GLY A 83 -6.78 6.96 6.51
CA GLY A 83 -8.23 7.09 6.66
C GLY A 83 -8.75 8.51 6.59
N ASN A 84 -7.92 9.51 6.91
CA ASN A 84 -8.31 10.93 6.80
C ASN A 84 -7.90 11.58 5.47
N ALA A 85 -6.99 10.96 4.72
CA ALA A 85 -6.58 11.41 3.39
C ALA A 85 -7.67 11.19 2.34
N VAL A 86 -7.80 12.13 1.40
CA VAL A 86 -8.68 12.00 0.24
C VAL A 86 -7.88 11.38 -0.91
N TRP A 87 -8.13 10.10 -1.16
CA TRP A 87 -7.43 9.33 -2.19
C TRP A 87 -8.04 9.57 -3.58
N ARG A 88 -7.17 9.68 -4.57
CA ARG A 88 -7.55 9.88 -5.97
C ARG A 88 -6.73 8.98 -6.88
N SER A 89 -7.42 8.34 -7.83
CA SER A 89 -6.86 7.47 -8.87
C SER A 89 -7.66 7.71 -10.14
N LEU A 90 -6.98 7.88 -11.29
CA LEU A 90 -7.64 8.13 -12.58
C LEU A 90 -8.63 9.32 -12.56
N GLY A 91 -8.39 10.30 -11.70
CA GLY A 91 -9.29 11.45 -11.49
C GLY A 91 -10.58 11.14 -10.72
N ARG A 92 -10.69 9.96 -10.11
CA ARG A 92 -11.83 9.49 -9.30
C ARG A 92 -11.40 9.17 -7.87
N HIS A 93 -12.37 9.05 -6.97
CA HIS A 93 -12.15 8.78 -5.53
C HIS A 93 -12.55 7.36 -5.11
N ASP A 94 -12.48 6.42 -6.05
CA ASP A 94 -12.95 5.04 -5.84
C ASP A 94 -11.85 4.11 -5.29
N CYS A 95 -10.61 4.61 -5.15
CA CYS A 95 -9.52 3.88 -4.51
C CYS A 95 -9.41 4.24 -3.03
N ARG A 96 -9.04 3.26 -2.21
CA ARG A 96 -8.75 3.49 -0.78
C ARG A 96 -7.77 2.46 -0.21
N PRO A 97 -7.04 2.80 0.85
CA PRO A 97 -6.25 1.85 1.62
C PRO A 97 -7.14 0.91 2.44
N ILE A 98 -6.68 -0.31 2.68
CA ILE A 98 -7.39 -1.28 3.52
C ILE A 98 -7.34 -0.89 4.99
N ASN A 99 -6.14 -0.54 5.50
CA ASN A 99 -5.97 -0.04 6.85
C ASN A 99 -6.27 1.46 6.87
N PRO A 100 -7.30 1.93 7.61
CA PRO A 100 -7.59 3.36 7.72
C PRO A 100 -6.69 4.07 8.75
N ASP A 101 -6.10 3.37 9.71
CA ASP A 101 -5.45 3.99 10.87
C ASP A 101 -3.92 4.10 10.73
N GLN A 102 -3.38 3.88 9.53
CA GLN A 102 -1.96 3.94 9.27
C GLN A 102 -1.49 5.39 9.11
N HIS A 103 -0.64 5.84 10.03
CA HIS A 103 0.04 7.12 9.93
C HIS A 103 0.94 7.15 8.69
N MET A 104 0.89 8.24 7.91
CA MET A 104 1.77 8.43 6.76
C MET A 104 2.84 9.49 7.08
N PHE A 105 2.40 10.71 7.41
CA PHE A 105 3.26 11.85 7.74
C PHE A 105 2.47 12.98 8.39
N THR A 106 3.17 13.98 8.91
CA THR A 106 2.64 15.19 9.52
C THR A 106 3.09 16.41 8.71
N ALA A 107 2.13 17.08 8.09
CA ALA A 107 2.34 18.24 7.25
C ALA A 107 2.24 19.55 8.04
N THR A 108 3.26 20.40 7.97
CA THR A 108 3.24 21.74 8.60
C THR A 108 2.55 22.79 7.74
N ASP A 109 2.59 22.61 6.42
CA ASP A 109 1.87 23.40 5.41
C ASP A 109 1.11 22.41 4.49
N PRO A 110 0.05 22.84 3.77
CA PRO A 110 -0.66 21.97 2.84
C PRO A 110 0.29 21.30 1.85
N MET A 111 0.24 19.96 1.79
CA MET A 111 1.05 19.16 0.90
C MET A 111 0.30 17.92 0.43
N SER A 112 0.73 17.37 -0.71
CA SER A 112 0.19 16.12 -1.26
C SER A 112 1.29 15.07 -1.43
N ILE A 113 0.92 13.81 -1.46
CA ILE A 113 1.79 12.70 -1.86
C ILE A 113 1.22 12.05 -3.12
N LYS A 114 2.11 11.73 -4.06
CA LYS A 114 1.81 10.90 -5.24
C LYS A 114 2.53 9.58 -5.09
N PHE A 115 1.84 8.50 -5.41
CA PHE A 115 2.34 7.14 -5.41
C PHE A 115 2.35 6.59 -6.82
N ILE A 116 3.44 5.91 -7.17
CA ILE A 116 3.42 4.91 -8.24
C ILE A 116 3.09 3.59 -7.58
N VAL A 117 2.08 2.91 -8.09
CA VAL A 117 1.59 1.67 -7.52
C VAL A 117 1.78 0.52 -8.48
N ARG A 118 1.89 -0.70 -7.94
CA ARG A 118 2.05 -1.90 -8.74
C ARG A 118 1.22 -3.02 -8.13
N LYS A 119 0.53 -3.77 -8.98
CA LYS A 119 -0.06 -5.07 -8.60
C LYS A 119 0.99 -6.15 -8.76
N ALA A 120 1.46 -6.72 -7.66
CA ALA A 120 2.49 -7.76 -7.65
C ALA A 120 2.35 -8.69 -6.45
N ALA A 121 3.17 -9.73 -6.40
CA ALA A 121 3.18 -10.77 -5.39
C ALA A 121 4.62 -10.94 -4.84
N GLY A 122 4.76 -11.18 -3.54
CA GLY A 122 6.04 -11.40 -2.89
C GLY A 122 6.90 -10.14 -2.73
N TYR A 123 8.19 -10.35 -2.49
CA TYR A 123 9.15 -9.27 -2.23
C TYR A 123 9.67 -8.64 -3.53
N HIS A 124 9.75 -7.32 -3.55
CA HIS A 124 10.45 -6.54 -4.55
C HIS A 124 11.41 -5.56 -3.88
N SER A 125 12.66 -5.61 -4.33
CA SER A 125 13.70 -4.71 -3.85
C SER A 125 13.49 -3.28 -4.36
N MET A 126 14.03 -2.31 -3.63
CA MET A 126 14.05 -0.91 -4.03
C MET A 126 14.69 -0.73 -5.41
N ALA A 127 15.70 -1.51 -5.76
CA ALA A 127 16.35 -1.45 -7.07
C ALA A 127 15.42 -1.94 -8.20
N GLU A 128 14.69 -3.03 -8.00
CA GLU A 128 13.67 -3.50 -8.95
C GLU A 128 12.55 -2.48 -9.11
N ASN A 129 12.06 -1.92 -8.00
CA ASN A 129 11.01 -0.92 -8.03
C ASN A 129 11.48 0.38 -8.69
N ALA A 130 12.72 0.81 -8.47
CA ALA A 130 13.32 1.95 -9.18
C ALA A 130 13.39 1.71 -10.69
N ALA A 131 13.80 0.51 -11.11
CA ALA A 131 13.84 0.14 -12.52
C ALA A 131 12.44 0.11 -13.16
N PHE A 132 11.42 -0.32 -12.41
CA PHE A 132 10.02 -0.29 -12.83
C PHE A 132 9.48 1.14 -12.97
N ILE A 133 9.76 2.00 -11.99
CA ILE A 133 9.34 3.41 -11.99
C ILE A 133 9.96 4.15 -13.19
N GLY A 134 11.23 3.90 -13.48
CA GLY A 134 11.94 4.44 -14.64
C GLY A 134 12.15 5.97 -14.63
N ASN A 135 11.77 6.65 -13.54
CA ASN A 135 11.78 8.10 -13.38
C ASN A 135 12.40 8.48 -12.02
N ASP A 136 13.25 9.50 -12.00
CA ASP A 136 13.96 9.99 -10.81
C ASP A 136 13.11 10.91 -9.92
N THR A 137 11.88 11.23 -10.34
CA THR A 137 10.96 12.06 -9.55
C THR A 137 10.32 11.34 -8.36
N TYR A 138 10.36 10.01 -8.33
CA TYR A 138 9.78 9.21 -7.24
C TYR A 138 10.88 8.53 -6.44
N PHE A 139 10.75 8.60 -5.12
CA PHE A 139 11.56 7.80 -4.21
C PHE A 139 11.07 6.34 -4.25
N PRO A 140 11.91 5.37 -4.65
CA PRO A 140 11.53 3.96 -4.72
C PRO A 140 11.39 3.35 -3.32
N LEU A 141 10.50 2.36 -3.16
CA LEU A 141 10.24 1.67 -1.90
C LEU A 141 10.73 0.22 -1.95
N ASN A 142 11.14 -0.32 -0.81
CA ASN A 142 11.18 -1.78 -0.63
C ASN A 142 9.76 -2.25 -0.27
N THR A 143 9.27 -3.28 -0.95
CA THR A 143 7.88 -3.73 -0.80
C THR A 143 7.78 -5.23 -0.64
N VAL A 144 6.95 -5.69 0.28
CA VAL A 144 6.54 -7.10 0.40
C VAL A 144 5.04 -7.17 0.15
N HIS A 145 4.65 -7.68 -1.02
CA HIS A 145 3.26 -7.85 -1.41
C HIS A 145 2.68 -9.09 -0.75
N ALA A 146 2.26 -8.94 0.51
CA ALA A 146 1.66 -10.01 1.30
C ALA A 146 0.48 -9.52 2.14
N LEU A 147 -0.47 -10.42 2.39
CA LEU A 147 -1.67 -10.15 3.20
C LEU A 147 -1.51 -10.58 4.66
N VAL A 148 -0.29 -10.93 5.10
CA VAL A 148 0.00 -11.52 6.41
C VAL A 148 -0.43 -10.64 7.60
N ASP A 149 -0.36 -9.32 7.44
CA ASP A 149 -0.78 -8.37 8.46
C ASP A 149 -2.30 -8.13 8.49
N TYR A 150 -3.02 -8.59 7.48
CA TYR A 150 -4.45 -8.35 7.30
C TYR A 150 -5.28 -9.62 7.51
N ILE A 151 -4.69 -10.80 7.30
CA ILE A 151 -5.40 -12.07 7.26
C ILE A 151 -4.60 -13.16 7.97
N ARG A 152 -5.26 -13.89 8.87
CA ARG A 152 -4.71 -15.10 9.48
C ARG A 152 -5.63 -16.29 9.25
N VAL A 153 -5.08 -17.33 8.62
CA VAL A 153 -5.73 -18.64 8.51
C VAL A 153 -5.58 -19.36 9.86
N LEU A 154 -6.71 -19.68 10.49
CA LEU A 154 -6.72 -20.36 11.78
C LEU A 154 -6.36 -21.84 11.62
N PRO A 155 -5.87 -22.53 12.66
CA PRO A 155 -5.64 -23.97 12.61
C PRO A 155 -6.90 -24.72 12.19
N LEU A 156 -6.75 -25.74 11.34
CA LEU A 156 -7.88 -26.54 10.88
C LEU A 156 -8.51 -27.28 12.08
N ARG A 157 -9.79 -26.98 12.36
CA ARG A 157 -10.58 -27.64 13.40
C ARG A 157 -11.91 -28.07 12.77
N GLY A 158 -11.91 -29.22 12.12
CA GLY A 158 -13.11 -29.78 11.48
C GLY A 158 -13.10 -29.66 9.96
N ASP A 159 -14.28 -29.47 9.38
CA ASP A 159 -14.55 -29.56 7.93
C ASP A 159 -14.53 -28.20 7.21
N LYS A 160 -14.12 -27.13 7.89
CA LYS A 160 -14.11 -25.76 7.36
C LYS A 160 -12.79 -25.05 7.60
N ILE A 161 -12.45 -24.18 6.67
CA ILE A 161 -11.30 -23.28 6.77
C ILE A 161 -11.78 -21.98 7.39
N GLU A 162 -11.27 -21.66 8.57
CA GLU A 162 -11.58 -20.41 9.27
C GLU A 162 -10.47 -19.38 9.08
N VAL A 163 -10.88 -18.13 8.88
CA VAL A 163 -9.99 -17.00 8.63
C VAL A 163 -10.37 -15.84 9.53
N ARG A 164 -9.38 -15.14 10.06
CA ARG A 164 -9.56 -13.92 10.85
C ARG A 164 -8.96 -12.73 10.12
N TYR A 165 -9.69 -11.61 10.13
CA TYR A 165 -9.34 -10.37 9.44
C TYR A 165 -8.91 -9.29 10.43
N TYR A 166 -7.97 -8.45 10.00
CA TYR A 166 -7.32 -7.41 10.79
C TYR A 166 -7.14 -6.13 9.96
N ASN A 167 -6.83 -5.01 10.63
CA ASN A 167 -6.39 -3.75 10.00
C ASN A 167 -7.33 -3.29 8.87
N GLY A 168 -8.64 -3.31 9.13
CA GLY A 168 -9.67 -2.86 8.18
C GLY A 168 -10.06 -3.87 7.08
N MET A 169 -9.37 -5.01 6.95
CA MET A 169 -9.76 -6.06 6.00
C MET A 169 -11.14 -6.64 6.35
N THR A 170 -11.99 -6.81 5.33
CA THR A 170 -13.30 -7.47 5.47
C THR A 170 -13.35 -8.76 4.65
N PRO A 171 -14.27 -9.70 5.00
CA PRO A 171 -14.45 -10.93 4.21
C PRO A 171 -14.83 -10.68 2.75
N GLU A 172 -15.51 -9.58 2.45
CA GLU A 172 -15.91 -9.20 1.09
C GLU A 172 -14.71 -8.66 0.31
N MET A 173 -13.90 -7.79 0.93
CA MET A 173 -12.66 -7.30 0.31
C MET A 173 -11.71 -8.44 0.00
N PHE A 174 -11.51 -9.36 0.96
CA PHE A 174 -10.63 -10.50 0.74
C PHE A 174 -11.11 -11.40 -0.40
N ARG A 175 -12.42 -11.71 -0.46
CA ARG A 175 -12.99 -12.48 -1.56
C ARG A 175 -12.73 -11.81 -2.90
N ASN A 176 -12.97 -10.50 -3.01
CA ASN A 176 -12.70 -9.76 -4.25
C ASN A 176 -11.21 -9.81 -4.65
N ILE A 177 -10.29 -9.66 -3.69
CA ILE A 177 -8.85 -9.78 -3.96
C ILE A 177 -8.50 -11.18 -4.44
N TRP A 178 -8.96 -12.20 -3.72
CA TRP A 178 -8.71 -13.61 -4.02
C TRP A 178 -9.25 -14.02 -5.39
N ASP A 179 -10.49 -13.66 -5.70
CA ASP A 179 -11.15 -13.97 -6.96
C ASP A 179 -10.47 -13.25 -8.14
N SER A 180 -9.93 -12.04 -7.93
CA SER A 180 -9.16 -11.31 -8.95
C SER A 180 -7.76 -11.87 -9.22
N ALA A 181 -7.31 -12.81 -8.37
CA ALA A 181 -5.99 -13.43 -8.43
C ALA A 181 -6.01 -14.86 -8.97
N GLN A 182 -7.19 -15.47 -9.11
CA GLN A 182 -7.39 -16.76 -9.78
C GLN A 182 -7.54 -16.58 -11.29
#